data_AF-A0AA36F3L3-F1
#
_entry.id   AF-A0AA36F3L3-F1
#
_cell.length_a   1.000
_cell.length_b   1.000
_cell.length_c   1.000
_cell.angle_alpha   90.00
_cell.angle_beta   90.00
_cell.angle_gamma   90.00
#
_symmetry.space_group_name_H-M   'P 1'
#
loop_
_entity.id
_entity.type
_entity.pdbx_description
1 polymer ?
#
loop_
_entity_poly.entity_id
_entity_poly.type
_entity_poly.pdbx_seq_one_letter_code
_entity_poly.pdbx_strand_id
1 'polypeptide(L)'
;MNMYGNKQLFTNAHNHCRAVISDTKSDNEQHIHDGISSQKVGSCDFWRIIKSVRGNSKSSIPPLFNGPEVMITSNDKAELFAQLSSSHSILDDSGRSLPDVFLKTDKLLHSCHVTTKFVAIVTRLDPCKATGPDGILVIVLQKCSPE
;
A
#
# COMPACT_ATOMS: atom_id res chain seq x y z
N MET A 1 54.71 -6.56 -28.04
CA MET A 1 53.34 -6.60 -27.46
C MET A 1 52.37 -6.01 -28.49
N ASN A 2 51.45 -6.81 -29.03
CA ASN A 2 50.69 -6.46 -30.24
C ASN A 2 49.47 -5.57 -29.91
N MET A 3 49.66 -4.25 -30.04
CA MET A 3 48.70 -3.20 -29.68
C MET A 3 47.36 -3.29 -30.44
N TYR A 4 47.36 -3.86 -31.65
CA TYR A 4 46.16 -4.06 -32.46
C TYR A 4 45.26 -5.19 -31.93
N GLY A 5 45.85 -6.26 -31.42
CA GLY A 5 45.10 -7.39 -30.82
C GLY A 5 44.37 -7.00 -29.55
N ASN A 6 44.99 -6.18 -28.69
CA ASN A 6 44.37 -5.69 -27.46
C ASN A 6 43.14 -4.79 -27.72
N LYS A 7 43.19 -3.97 -28.78
CA LYS A 7 42.06 -3.11 -29.16
C LYS A 7 40.86 -3.91 -29.65
N GLN A 8 41.10 -4.97 -30.43
CA GLN A 8 40.03 -5.86 -30.87
C GLN A 8 39.39 -6.63 -29.72
N LEU A 9 40.21 -7.17 -28.79
CA LEU A 9 39.72 -7.85 -27.60
C LEU A 9 38.84 -6.94 -26.74
N PHE A 10 39.28 -5.70 -26.50
CA PHE A 10 38.48 -4.71 -25.77
C PHE A 10 37.15 -4.40 -26.47
N THR A 11 37.18 -4.19 -27.79
CA THR A 11 35.97 -3.87 -28.57
C THR A 11 34.96 -5.01 -28.51
N ASN A 12 35.43 -6.25 -28.64
CA ASN A 12 34.57 -7.44 -28.55
C ASN A 12 33.96 -7.59 -27.16
N ALA A 13 34.76 -7.42 -26.09
CA ALA A 13 34.28 -7.47 -24.71
C ALA A 13 33.25 -6.37 -24.43
N HIS A 14 33.50 -5.14 -24.86
CA HIS A 14 32.57 -4.02 -24.69
C HIS A 14 31.25 -4.25 -25.43
N ASN A 15 31.30 -4.72 -26.68
CA ASN A 15 30.10 -5.02 -27.46
C ASN A 15 29.30 -6.17 -26.84
N HIS A 16 29.98 -7.19 -26.32
CA HIS A 16 29.35 -8.28 -25.59
C HIS A 16 28.64 -7.78 -24.33
N CYS A 17 29.30 -6.98 -23.49
CA CYS A 17 28.66 -6.39 -22.30
C CYS A 17 27.46 -5.51 -22.67
N ARG A 18 27.57 -4.71 -23.74
CA ARG A 18 26.47 -3.87 -24.21
C ARG A 18 25.28 -4.69 -24.70
N ALA A 19 25.54 -5.79 -25.43
CA ALA A 19 24.51 -6.73 -25.85
C ALA A 19 23.81 -7.35 -24.65
N VAL A 20 24.57 -7.88 -23.68
CA VAL A 20 24.01 -8.46 -22.45
C VAL A 20 23.14 -7.46 -21.69
N ILE A 21 23.58 -6.21 -21.54
CA ILE A 21 22.78 -5.16 -20.86
C ILE A 21 21.49 -4.88 -21.64
N SER A 22 21.56 -4.81 -22.97
CA SER A 22 20.41 -4.57 -23.83
C SER A 22 19.40 -5.71 -23.73
N ASP A 23 19.87 -6.96 -23.83
CA ASP A 23 19.05 -8.17 -23.78
C ASP A 23 18.40 -8.29 -22.40
N THR A 24 19.17 -8.15 -21.32
CA THR A 24 18.64 -8.20 -19.94
C THR A 24 17.59 -7.13 -19.70
N LYS A 25 17.76 -5.93 -20.29
CA LYS A 25 16.77 -4.85 -20.18
C LYS A 25 15.48 -5.22 -20.93
N SER A 26 15.61 -5.73 -22.15
CA SER A 26 14.47 -6.18 -22.96
C SER A 26 13.72 -7.33 -22.27
N ASP A 27 14.43 -8.30 -21.73
CA ASP A 27 13.84 -9.44 -21.00
C ASP A 27 13.08 -8.97 -19.76
N ASN A 28 13.63 -8.02 -19.01
CA ASN A 28 12.96 -7.43 -17.85
C ASN A 28 11.70 -6.64 -18.25
N GLU A 29 11.76 -5.86 -19.33
CA GLU A 29 10.60 -5.14 -19.87
C GLU A 29 9.50 -6.12 -20.31
N GLN A 30 9.87 -7.21 -20.99
CA GLN A 30 8.94 -8.25 -21.41
C GLN A 30 8.35 -9.00 -20.21
N HIS A 31 9.15 -9.35 -19.21
CA HIS A 31 8.68 -9.99 -17.99
C HIS A 31 7.68 -9.10 -17.22
N ILE A 32 7.93 -7.79 -17.14
CA ILE A 32 6.99 -6.82 -16.56
C ILE A 32 5.70 -6.77 -17.40
N HIS A 33 5.82 -6.70 -18.72
CA HIS A 33 4.68 -6.66 -19.64
C HIS A 33 3.79 -7.91 -19.49
N ASP A 34 4.39 -9.10 -19.46
CA ASP A 34 3.68 -10.37 -19.36
C ASP A 34 3.05 -10.54 -17.97
N GLY A 35 3.71 -10.07 -16.92
CA GLY A 35 3.16 -9.99 -15.57
C GLY A 35 1.92 -9.09 -15.49
N ILE A 36 1.96 -7.92 -16.14
CA ILE A 36 0.81 -6.99 -16.20
C ILE A 36 -0.32 -7.58 -17.06
N SER A 37 0.02 -8.18 -18.20
CA SER A 37 -0.96 -8.72 -19.16
C SER A 37 -1.68 -9.98 -18.66
N SER A 38 -1.00 -10.79 -17.84
CA SER A 38 -1.57 -12.02 -17.26
C SER A 38 -2.36 -11.77 -15.98
N GLN A 39 -2.13 -10.66 -15.27
CA GLN A 39 -2.93 -10.29 -14.11
C GLN A 39 -4.31 -9.80 -14.55
N LYS A 40 -5.37 -10.34 -13.92
CA LYS A 40 -6.62 -9.59 -13.76
C LYS A 40 -6.31 -8.44 -12.82
N VAL A 41 -5.82 -7.32 -13.38
CA VAL A 41 -5.42 -6.14 -12.60
C VAL A 41 -6.62 -5.69 -11.77
N GLY A 42 -6.62 -6.10 -10.50
CA GLY A 42 -7.59 -5.63 -9.52
C GLY A 42 -7.31 -4.16 -9.18
N SER A 43 -8.26 -3.50 -8.54
CA SER A 43 -8.10 -2.10 -8.14
C SER A 43 -6.82 -1.86 -7.34
N CYS A 44 -6.45 -2.79 -6.44
CA CYS A 44 -5.22 -2.69 -5.67
C CYS A 44 -3.94 -2.78 -6.51
N ASP A 45 -3.87 -3.71 -7.47
CA ASP A 45 -2.68 -3.85 -8.33
C ASP A 45 -2.55 -2.64 -9.27
N PHE A 46 -3.67 -2.15 -9.81
CA PHE A 46 -3.71 -0.90 -10.57
C PHE A 46 -3.13 0.27 -9.78
N TRP A 47 -3.64 0.51 -8.56
CA TRP A 47 -3.17 1.62 -7.73
C TRP A 47 -1.73 1.44 -7.26
N ARG A 48 -1.28 0.19 -7.03
CA ARG A 48 0.11 -0.12 -6.70
C ARG A 48 1.06 0.23 -7.85
N ILE A 49 0.72 -0.19 -9.07
CA ILE A 49 1.47 0.10 -10.29
C ILE A 49 1.48 1.61 -10.57
N ILE A 50 0.32 2.27 -10.50
CA ILE A 50 0.23 3.71 -10.71
C ILE A 50 1.04 4.48 -9.66
N LYS A 51 1.05 4.04 -8.39
CA LYS A 51 1.84 4.66 -7.32
C LYS A 51 3.35 4.44 -7.52
N SER A 52 3.78 3.28 -8.04
CA SER A 52 5.19 3.02 -8.33
C SER A 52 5.69 3.84 -9.54
N VAL A 53 4.87 3.96 -10.59
CA VAL A 53 5.22 4.70 -11.81
C VAL A 53 5.18 6.22 -11.59
N ARG A 54 4.15 6.73 -10.91
CA ARG A 54 3.98 8.17 -10.65
C ARG A 54 4.91 8.68 -9.53
N GLY A 55 5.52 7.77 -8.76
CA GLY A 55 6.21 8.09 -7.51
C GLY A 55 5.24 8.49 -6.40
N ASN A 56 5.76 8.61 -5.17
CA ASN A 56 4.98 9.17 -4.06
C ASN A 56 4.52 10.57 -4.46
N SER A 57 3.21 10.78 -4.53
CA SER A 57 2.62 12.07 -4.89
C SER A 57 3.21 13.14 -3.98
N LYS A 58 3.91 14.10 -4.59
CA LYS A 58 4.31 15.33 -3.88
C LYS A 58 3.06 15.93 -3.27
N SER A 59 3.19 16.43 -2.04
CA SER A 59 2.06 17.05 -1.36
C SER A 59 1.52 18.20 -2.20
N SER A 60 0.22 18.20 -2.49
CA SER A 60 -0.46 19.30 -3.19
C SER A 60 -0.50 20.57 -2.34
N ILE A 61 -0.43 20.40 -1.02
CA ILE A 61 -0.36 21.49 -0.05
C ILE A 61 1.08 22.05 -0.07
N PRO A 62 1.29 23.37 0.00
CA PRO A 62 2.61 23.95 0.18
C PRO A 62 3.34 23.39 1.43
N PRO A 63 4.67 23.50 1.53
CA PRO A 63 5.39 23.16 2.76
C PRO A 63 4.80 23.93 3.96
N LEU A 64 4.62 23.23 5.08
CA LEU A 64 4.17 23.85 6.33
C LEU A 64 5.37 24.03 7.26
N PHE A 65 5.34 25.11 8.04
CA PHE A 65 6.38 25.42 9.02
C PHE A 65 5.80 25.24 10.42
N ASN A 66 6.50 24.48 11.25
CA ASN A 66 6.18 24.30 12.67
C ASN A 66 7.42 24.66 13.50
N GLY A 67 7.62 25.97 13.72
CA GLY A 67 8.87 26.48 14.29
C GLY A 67 10.06 26.20 13.37
N PRO A 68 11.12 25.49 13.82
CA PRO A 68 12.28 25.16 12.99
C PRO A 68 12.02 24.01 12.00
N GLU A 69 10.95 23.24 12.16
CA GLU A 69 10.65 22.09 11.31
C GLU A 69 9.84 22.47 10.06
N VAL A 70 10.17 21.82 8.93
CA VAL A 70 9.50 22.02 7.64
C VAL A 70 8.86 20.72 7.17
N MET A 71 7.54 20.70 7.13
CA MET A 71 6.75 19.54 6.69
C MET A 71 6.53 19.60 5.19
N ILE A 72 7.14 18.66 4.46
CA ILE A 72 7.13 18.63 2.99
C ILE A 72 6.15 17.56 2.48
N THR A 73 6.09 16.40 3.14
CA THR A 73 5.24 15.29 2.70
C THR A 73 3.79 15.48 3.15
N SER A 74 2.85 14.85 2.45
CA SER A 74 1.44 14.90 2.88
C SER A 74 1.21 14.21 4.22
N ASN A 75 2.03 13.22 4.57
CA ASN A 75 1.90 12.48 5.81
C ASN A 75 2.26 13.37 7.00
N ASP A 76 3.42 14.01 6.96
CA ASP A 76 3.89 14.89 8.04
C ASP A 76 2.91 16.06 8.27
N LYS A 77 2.32 16.58 7.19
CA LYS A 77 1.30 17.63 7.28
C LYS A 77 0.01 17.13 7.93
N ALA A 78 -0.48 15.95 7.52
CA ALA A 78 -1.68 15.36 8.10
C ALA A 78 -1.50 15.09 9.60
N GLU A 79 -0.34 14.57 9.98
CA GLU A 79 0.04 14.34 11.37
C GLU A 79 0.08 15.66 12.17
N LEU A 80 0.73 16.70 11.64
CA LEU A 80 0.75 18.02 12.26
C LEU A 80 -0.67 18.59 12.45
N PHE A 81 -1.54 18.45 11.45
CA PHE A 81 -2.94 18.85 11.56
C PHE A 81 -3.68 18.07 12.64
N ALA A 82 -3.48 16.75 12.74
CA ALA A 82 -4.12 15.92 13.75
C ALA A 82 -3.68 16.32 15.16
N GLN A 83 -2.38 16.58 15.36
CA GLN A 83 -1.82 17.02 16.64
C GLN A 83 -2.32 18.41 17.04
N LEU A 84 -2.37 19.36 16.10
CA LEU A 84 -2.93 20.69 16.36
C LEU A 84 -4.43 20.61 16.64
N SER A 85 -5.16 19.74 15.92
CA SER A 85 -6.60 19.60 16.14
C SER A 85 -6.88 18.98 17.51
N SER A 86 -6.11 17.95 17.92
CA SER A 86 -6.30 17.30 19.22
C SER A 86 -5.91 18.21 20.39
N SER A 87 -4.83 18.98 20.27
CA SER A 87 -4.40 19.92 21.32
C SER A 87 -5.40 21.06 21.54
N HIS A 88 -6.09 21.51 20.48
CA HIS A 88 -7.14 22.52 20.57
C HIS A 88 -8.55 21.93 20.78
N SER A 89 -8.71 20.61 20.67
CA SER A 89 -9.96 19.90 20.93
C SER A 89 -10.18 19.73 22.43
N ILE A 90 -10.22 20.84 23.16
CA ILE A 90 -10.54 20.90 24.59
C ILE A 90 -12.06 20.91 24.72
N LEU A 91 -12.70 19.80 24.36
CA LEU A 91 -14.11 19.60 24.65
C LEU A 91 -14.20 19.16 26.11
N ASP A 92 -14.78 20.03 26.94
CA ASP A 92 -15.19 19.65 28.28
C ASP A 92 -16.39 18.71 28.17
N ASP A 93 -16.11 17.41 28.29
CA ASP A 93 -17.12 16.36 28.31
C ASP A 93 -17.67 16.11 29.72
N SER A 94 -17.22 16.88 30.72
CA SER A 94 -17.78 16.80 32.07
C SER A 94 -19.20 17.36 32.08
N GLY A 95 -20.17 16.51 32.41
CA GLY A 95 -21.59 16.89 32.53
C GLY A 95 -22.41 16.85 31.25
N ARG A 96 -21.85 16.40 30.12
CA ARG A 96 -22.65 16.15 28.89
C ARG A 96 -23.18 14.73 28.89
N SER A 97 -24.49 14.56 28.87
CA SER A 97 -25.11 13.26 28.59
C SER A 97 -24.88 12.92 27.12
N LEU A 98 -24.47 11.68 26.85
CA LEU A 98 -24.47 11.14 25.49
C LEU A 98 -25.88 11.31 24.88
N PRO A 99 -25.99 11.50 23.55
CA PRO A 99 -27.28 11.45 22.88
C PRO A 99 -27.99 10.16 23.23
N ASP A 100 -29.31 10.22 23.40
CA ASP A 100 -30.10 9.05 23.75
C ASP A 100 -30.06 8.07 22.56
N VAL A 101 -29.29 6.99 22.72
CA VAL A 101 -29.14 5.97 21.68
C VAL A 101 -30.26 4.96 21.87
N PHE A 102 -31.32 5.10 21.08
CA PHE A 102 -32.38 4.11 21.06
C PHE A 102 -31.85 2.80 20.48
N LEU A 103 -31.63 1.82 21.35
CA LEU A 103 -31.33 0.46 20.93
C LEU A 103 -32.52 -0.05 20.11
N LYS A 104 -32.25 -0.50 18.89
CA LYS A 104 -33.27 -1.11 18.02
C LYS A 104 -33.77 -2.46 18.55
N THR A 105 -33.07 -3.04 19.52
CA THR A 105 -33.41 -4.32 20.14
C THR A 105 -32.81 -4.41 21.54
N ASP A 106 -33.54 -5.09 22.43
CA ASP A 106 -33.16 -5.55 23.76
C ASP A 106 -32.49 -6.95 23.74
N LYS A 107 -32.44 -7.60 22.57
CA LYS A 107 -31.86 -8.93 22.42
C LYS A 107 -30.34 -8.86 22.46
N LEU A 108 -29.76 -9.55 23.44
CA LEU A 108 -28.32 -9.73 23.57
C LEU A 108 -27.88 -11.03 22.89
N LEU A 109 -26.79 -10.98 22.14
CA LEU A 109 -26.18 -12.16 21.54
C LEU A 109 -25.29 -12.84 22.58
N HIS A 110 -25.81 -13.86 23.29
CA HIS A 110 -25.08 -14.55 24.36
C HIS A 110 -23.99 -15.51 23.85
N SER A 111 -24.15 -16.04 22.64
CA SER A 111 -23.15 -16.88 21.99
C SER A 111 -23.15 -16.65 20.48
N CYS A 112 -21.96 -16.73 19.88
CA CYS A 112 -21.77 -16.72 18.45
C CYS A 112 -21.19 -18.08 18.05
N HIS A 113 -21.94 -18.87 17.29
CA HIS A 113 -21.47 -20.15 16.78
C HIS A 113 -20.92 -19.99 15.37
N VAL A 114 -19.60 -20.10 15.25
CA VAL A 114 -18.91 -20.14 13.95
C VAL A 114 -19.10 -21.53 13.35
N THR A 115 -19.66 -21.60 12.15
CA THR A 115 -19.87 -22.87 11.42
C THR A 115 -18.80 -23.07 10.36
N THR A 116 -18.63 -24.30 9.87
CA THR A 116 -17.73 -24.61 8.74
C THR A 116 -18.05 -23.81 7.48
N LYS A 117 -19.33 -23.45 7.27
CA LYS A 117 -19.75 -22.54 6.21
C LYS A 117 -19.16 -21.14 6.35
N PHE A 118 -19.03 -20.64 7.58
CA PHE A 118 -18.41 -19.35 7.85
C PHE A 118 -16.91 -19.38 7.55
N VAL A 119 -16.21 -20.42 7.98
CA VAL A 119 -14.79 -20.66 7.65
C VAL A 119 -14.58 -20.66 6.13
N ALA A 120 -15.43 -21.38 5.39
CA ALA A 120 -15.38 -21.41 3.92
C ALA A 120 -15.66 -20.05 3.25
N ILE A 121 -16.39 -19.15 3.90
CA ILE A 121 -16.60 -17.79 3.40
C ILE A 121 -15.35 -16.94 3.64
N VAL A 122 -14.75 -17.03 4.83
CA VAL A 122 -13.55 -16.27 5.20
C VAL A 122 -12.38 -16.60 4.26
N THR A 123 -12.16 -17.88 3.95
CA THR A 123 -11.09 -18.31 3.04
C THR A 123 -11.29 -17.79 1.60
N ARG A 124 -12.53 -17.56 1.18
CA ARG A 124 -12.88 -17.07 -0.17
C ARG A 124 -12.96 -15.55 -0.29
N LEU A 125 -12.70 -14.80 0.78
CA LEU A 125 -12.65 -13.34 0.72
C LEU A 125 -11.55 -12.89 -0.24
N ASP A 126 -11.79 -11.78 -0.94
CA ASP A 126 -10.80 -11.21 -1.86
C ASP A 126 -9.73 -10.44 -1.06
N PRO A 127 -8.46 -10.90 -1.03
CA PRO A 127 -7.40 -10.23 -0.29
C PRO A 127 -7.04 -8.85 -0.88
N CYS A 128 -7.47 -8.56 -2.11
CA CYS A 128 -7.24 -7.29 -2.79
C CYS A 128 -8.34 -6.25 -2.51
N LYS A 129 -9.34 -6.55 -1.66
CA LYS A 129 -10.32 -5.54 -1.22
C LYS A 129 -9.73 -4.56 -0.21
N ALA A 130 -10.27 -3.34 -0.21
CA ALA A 130 -9.92 -2.31 0.76
C ALA A 130 -10.26 -2.75 2.19
N THR A 131 -9.37 -2.40 3.11
CA THR A 131 -9.51 -2.61 4.55
C THR A 131 -10.69 -1.82 5.11
N GLY A 132 -11.39 -2.41 6.08
CA GLY A 132 -12.42 -1.71 6.84
C GLY A 132 -11.84 -0.64 7.78
N PRO A 133 -12.71 0.08 8.52
CA PRO A 133 -12.29 1.06 9.52
C PRO A 133 -11.54 0.45 10.72
N ASP A 134 -11.57 -0.89 10.85
CA ASP A 134 -10.83 -1.67 11.84
C ASP A 134 -9.34 -1.84 11.50
N GLY A 135 -8.92 -1.52 10.28
CA GLY A 135 -7.53 -1.67 9.85
C GLY A 135 -7.08 -3.13 9.63
N ILE A 136 -7.99 -4.11 9.71
CA ILE A 136 -7.65 -5.53 9.61
C ILE A 136 -7.72 -5.99 8.16
N LEU A 137 -6.57 -6.34 7.58
CA LEU A 137 -6.49 -6.82 6.21
C LEU A 137 -7.19 -8.18 6.06
N VAL A 138 -7.85 -8.40 4.92
CA VAL A 138 -8.51 -9.67 4.59
C VAL A 138 -7.55 -10.86 4.66
N ILE A 139 -6.28 -10.67 4.29
CA ILE A 139 -5.25 -11.72 4.38
C ILE A 139 -5.00 -12.19 5.82
N VAL A 140 -5.19 -11.30 6.81
CA VAL A 140 -5.07 -11.65 8.23
C VAL A 140 -6.22 -12.57 8.62
N LEU A 141 -7.45 -12.24 8.20
CA LEU A 141 -8.62 -13.08 8.45
C LEU A 141 -8.48 -14.47 7.83
N GLN A 142 -7.95 -14.55 6.61
CA GLN A 142 -7.68 -15.83 5.94
C GLN A 142 -6.64 -16.66 6.68
N LYS A 143 -5.54 -16.05 7.15
CA LYS A 143 -4.49 -16.76 7.90
C LYS A 143 -4.93 -17.19 9.30
N CYS A 144 -5.81 -16.42 9.93
CA CYS A 144 -6.35 -16.72 11.25
C CYS A 144 -7.53 -17.70 11.21
N SER A 145 -7.96 -18.12 10.03
CA SER A 145 -9.02 -19.12 9.83
C SER A 145 -8.37 -20.48 9.52
N PRO A 146 -8.00 -21.30 10.52
CA PRO A 146 -7.45 -22.63 10.28
C PRO A 146 -8.46 -23.52 9.54
N GLU A 147 -7.94 -24.50 8.81
CA GLU A 147 -8.73 -25.57 8.20
C GLU A 147 -9.42 -26.45 9.25
#